data_AF-T0ZLL8-F1
#
_entry.id   AF-T0ZLL8-F1
#
_cell.length_a   1.000
_cell.length_b   1.000
_cell.length_c   1.000
_cell.angle_alpha   90.00
_cell.angle_beta   90.00
_cell.angle_gamma   90.00
#
_symmetry.space_group_name_H-M   'P 1'
#
loop_
_entity.id
_entity.type
_entity.pdbx_description
1 polymer ?
#
loop_
_entity_poly.entity_id
_entity_poly.type
_entity_poly.pdbx_seq_one_letter_code
_entity_poly.pdbx_strand_id
1 'polypeptide(L)'
;MSSSRSVDPELWLDRYGDELYRYALSLLGKESDAEDAVQETFASAIRSRNSFSGNSSEKTWLFGILKHKVVDHFRRESRYLFVEGFEEEEVSPIRLSGEWKMGSSSSRLGRS
;
A
#
# COMPACT_ATOMS: atom_id res chain seq x y z
N MET A 1 15.08 35.94 15.13
CA MET A 1 14.30 35.82 13.87
C MET A 1 14.15 34.34 13.58
N SER A 2 13.03 33.73 13.99
CA SER A 2 12.75 32.32 13.73
C SER A 2 12.39 32.21 12.24
N SER A 3 13.25 31.58 11.44
CA SER A 3 12.88 31.21 10.08
C SER A 3 11.72 30.23 10.20
N SER A 4 10.49 30.67 9.94
CA SER A 4 9.42 29.71 9.70
C SER A 4 9.85 28.89 8.50
N ARG A 5 10.20 27.61 8.71
CA ARG A 5 10.33 26.65 7.60
C ARG A 5 8.94 26.46 7.02
N SER A 6 8.52 27.39 6.18
CA SER A 6 7.33 27.25 5.35
C SER A 6 7.65 26.21 4.30
N VAL A 7 6.82 25.18 4.20
CA VAL A 7 6.88 24.27 3.07
C VAL A 7 6.48 25.00 1.79
N ASP A 8 7.04 24.59 0.66
CA ASP A 8 6.74 25.18 -0.65
C ASP A 8 6.08 24.13 -1.58
N PRO A 9 4.74 24.07 -1.63
CA PRO A 9 4.04 23.11 -2.46
C PRO A 9 4.24 23.29 -3.96
N GLU A 10 4.59 24.49 -4.42
CA GLU A 10 4.76 24.78 -5.84
C GLU A 10 5.94 24.01 -6.43
N LEU A 11 6.95 23.72 -5.60
CA LEU A 11 8.16 23.01 -6.01
C LEU A 11 8.10 21.49 -5.81
N TRP A 12 7.04 20.97 -5.18
CA TRP A 12 6.98 19.55 -4.84
C TRP A 12 6.91 18.64 -6.06
N LEU A 13 6.19 19.05 -7.11
CA LEU A 13 6.08 18.27 -8.34
C LEU A 13 7.46 18.14 -9.01
N ASP A 14 8.15 19.26 -9.21
CA ASP A 14 9.46 19.29 -9.86
C ASP A 14 10.55 18.57 -9.04
N ARG A 15 10.47 18.66 -7.70
CA ARG A 15 11.50 18.10 -6.81
C ARG A 15 11.30 16.63 -6.48
N TYR A 16 10.05 16.18 -6.39
CA TYR A 16 9.72 14.87 -5.81
C TYR A 16 8.80 14.03 -6.68
N GLY A 17 8.16 14.59 -7.71
CA GLY A 17 7.19 13.91 -8.57
C GLY A 17 7.75 12.63 -9.19
N ASP A 18 8.88 12.72 -9.88
CA ASP A 18 9.53 11.56 -10.53
C ASP A 18 9.85 10.43 -9.55
N GLU A 19 10.36 10.76 -8.36
CA GLU A 19 10.71 9.76 -7.36
C GLU A 19 9.48 9.11 -6.73
N LEU A 20 8.45 9.90 -6.42
CA LEU A 20 7.18 9.40 -5.90
C LEU A 20 6.49 8.51 -6.93
N TYR A 21 6.49 8.92 -8.21
CA TYR A 21 5.91 8.15 -9.30
C TYR A 21 6.61 6.81 -9.51
N ARG A 22 7.95 6.81 -9.62
CA ARG A 22 8.73 5.56 -9.76
C ARG A 22 8.50 4.62 -8.57
N TYR A 23 8.44 5.17 -7.36
CA TYR A 23 8.14 4.38 -6.17
C TYR A 23 6.73 3.78 -6.21
N ALA A 24 5.71 4.59 -6.53
CA ALA A 24 4.33 4.13 -6.64
C ALA A 24 4.19 3.05 -7.75
N LEU A 25 4.78 3.29 -8.92
CA LEU A 25 4.78 2.35 -10.04
C LEU A 25 5.43 1.01 -9.68
N SER A 26 6.53 1.03 -8.93
CA SER A 26 7.20 -0.20 -8.48
C SER A 26 6.35 -1.06 -7.53
N LEU A 27 5.36 -0.45 -6.86
CA LEU A 27 4.47 -1.12 -5.91
C LEU A 27 3.15 -1.53 -6.56
N LEU A 28 2.52 -0.63 -7.33
CA LEU A 28 1.18 -0.80 -7.89
C LEU A 28 1.19 -1.49 -9.26
N GLY A 29 2.30 -1.43 -10.00
CA GLY A 29 2.47 -2.14 -11.28
C GLY A 29 1.64 -1.61 -12.45
N LYS A 30 0.76 -0.61 -12.23
CA LYS A 30 -0.05 0.06 -13.26
C LYS A 30 0.24 1.56 -13.26
N GLU A 31 0.42 2.14 -14.44
CA GLU A 31 0.72 3.57 -14.61
C GLU A 31 -0.41 4.45 -14.08
N SER A 32 -1.67 4.14 -14.41
CA SER A 32 -2.84 4.89 -13.93
C SER A 32 -2.91 4.97 -12.40
N ASP A 33 -2.64 3.85 -11.73
CA ASP A 33 -2.76 3.75 -10.28
C ASP A 33 -1.59 4.46 -9.59
N ALA A 34 -0.41 4.43 -10.21
CA ALA A 34 0.75 5.19 -9.76
C ALA A 34 0.54 6.70 -9.91
N GLU A 35 0.01 7.16 -11.06
CA GLU A 35 -0.33 8.56 -11.29
C GLU A 35 -1.38 9.05 -10.28
N ASP A 36 -2.44 8.28 -10.06
CA ASP A 36 -3.50 8.61 -9.11
C ASP A 36 -2.94 8.69 -7.67
N ALA A 37 -2.14 7.71 -7.25
CA ALA A 37 -1.52 7.72 -5.92
C ALA A 37 -0.63 8.94 -5.68
N VAL A 38 0.13 9.38 -6.68
CA VAL A 38 0.97 10.59 -6.62
C VAL A 38 0.12 11.85 -6.56
N GLN A 39 -0.91 11.94 -7.40
CA GLN A 39 -1.85 13.08 -7.41
C GLN A 39 -2.57 13.21 -6.06
N GLU A 40 -3.10 12.12 -5.52
CA GLU A 40 -3.73 12.09 -4.20
C GLU A 40 -2.73 12.47 -3.11
N THR A 41 -1.48 12.06 -3.22
CA THR A 41 -0.41 12.40 -2.26
C THR A 41 -0.21 13.91 -2.20
N PHE A 42 -0.01 14.58 -3.35
CA PHE A 42 0.16 16.03 -3.37
C PHE A 42 -1.11 16.76 -2.93
N ALA A 43 -2.28 16.30 -3.36
CA ALA A 43 -3.55 16.90 -2.94
C ALA A 43 -3.78 16.77 -1.43
N SER A 44 -3.44 15.63 -0.82
CA SER A 44 -3.48 15.44 0.64
C SER A 44 -2.45 16.29 1.35
N ALA A 45 -1.22 16.37 0.83
CA ALA A 45 -0.14 17.17 1.40
C ALA A 45 -0.45 18.68 1.38
N ILE A 46 -1.03 19.19 0.29
CA ILE A 46 -1.45 20.60 0.19
C ILE A 46 -2.49 20.92 1.27
N ARG A 47 -3.48 20.04 1.48
CA ARG A 47 -4.53 20.21 2.49
C ARG A 47 -3.97 20.17 3.91
N SER A 48 -2.94 19.36 4.16
CA SER A 48 -2.33 19.17 5.48
C SER A 48 -1.03 19.96 5.69
N ARG A 49 -0.62 20.83 4.76
CA ARG A 49 0.68 21.54 4.81
C ARG A 49 0.94 22.30 6.11
N ASN A 50 -0.12 22.85 6.72
CA ASN A 50 -0.04 23.59 7.99
C ASN A 50 0.24 22.68 9.21
N SER A 51 0.05 21.36 9.06
CA SER A 51 0.35 20.35 10.09
C SER A 51 1.77 19.80 10.01
N PHE A 52 2.55 20.20 8.99
CA PHE A 52 3.93 19.79 8.88
C PHE A 52 4.78 20.41 10.00
N SER A 53 5.23 19.58 10.93
CA SER A 53 5.97 20.02 12.13
C SER A 53 7.46 20.28 11.89
N GLY A 54 7.99 19.99 10.70
CA GLY A 54 9.42 20.13 10.39
C GLY A 54 10.32 19.11 11.08
N ASN A 55 9.76 18.05 11.69
CA ASN A 55 10.52 16.96 12.33
C ASN A 55 11.16 16.00 11.30
N SER A 56 10.78 16.11 10.02
CA SER A 56 11.31 15.35 8.90
C SER A 56 11.49 16.26 7.68
N SER A 57 12.12 15.77 6.62
CA SER A 57 12.13 16.49 5.33
C SER A 57 10.76 16.41 4.65
N GLU A 58 10.46 17.38 3.78
CA GLU A 58 9.25 17.37 2.94
C GLU A 58 9.15 16.06 2.14
N LYS A 59 10.27 15.61 1.58
CA LYS A 59 10.39 14.31 0.89
C LYS A 59 9.92 13.16 1.77
N THR A 60 10.48 13.01 2.98
CA THR A 60 10.09 11.93 3.90
C THR A 60 8.62 12.00 4.26
N TRP A 61 8.08 13.20 4.45
CA TRP A 61 6.67 13.40 4.76
C TRP A 61 5.75 13.01 3.60
N LEU A 62 6.08 13.43 2.36
CA LEU A 62 5.35 13.06 1.14
C LEU A 62 5.37 11.54 0.91
N PHE A 63 6.51 10.88 1.08
CA PHE A 63 6.61 9.41 1.00
C PHE A 63 5.77 8.72 2.09
N GLY A 64 5.66 9.33 3.28
CA GLY A 64 4.77 8.84 4.33
C GLY A 64 3.31 8.87 3.90
N ILE A 65 2.85 9.98 3.29
CA ILE A 65 1.49 10.09 2.76
C ILE A 65 1.26 9.06 1.64
N LEU A 66 2.19 8.97 0.68
CA LEU A 66 2.10 8.02 -0.45
C LEU A 66 1.97 6.57 0.01
N LYS A 67 2.74 6.16 1.02
CA LYS A 67 2.64 4.79 1.58
C LYS A 67 1.24 4.48 2.12
N HIS A 68 0.60 5.43 2.79
CA HIS A 68 -0.78 5.23 3.24
C HIS A 68 -1.74 5.04 2.05
N LYS A 69 -1.55 5.81 0.97
CA LYS A 69 -2.36 5.68 -0.27
C LYS A 69 -2.19 4.30 -0.92
N VAL A 70 -0.96 3.83 -1.05
CA VAL A 70 -0.67 2.49 -1.59
C VAL A 70 -1.29 1.39 -0.74
N VAL A 71 -1.18 1.47 0.60
CA VAL A 71 -1.82 0.50 1.50
C VAL A 71 -3.35 0.52 1.36
N ASP A 72 -3.94 1.70 1.26
CA ASP A 72 -5.39 1.83 1.07
C ASP A 72 -5.86 1.32 -0.30
N HIS A 73 -5.05 1.48 -1.35
CA HIS A 73 -5.29 0.88 -2.67
C HIS A 73 -5.39 -0.65 -2.57
N PHE A 74 -4.38 -1.32 -2.01
CA PHE A 74 -4.41 -2.78 -1.83
C PHE A 74 -5.55 -3.25 -0.93
N ARG A 75 -5.89 -2.48 0.12
CA ARG A 75 -7.05 -2.78 0.97
C ARG A 75 -8.36 -2.70 0.20
N ARG A 76 -8.50 -1.78 -0.76
CA ARG A 76 -9.68 -1.67 -1.62
C ARG A 76 -9.71 -2.83 -2.60
N GLU A 77 -8.62 -3.09 -3.32
CA GLU A 77 -8.52 -4.22 -4.26
C GLU A 77 -8.84 -5.55 -3.58
N SER A 78 -8.28 -5.80 -2.38
CA SER A 78 -8.57 -7.03 -1.62
C SER A 78 -10.05 -7.16 -1.24
N ARG A 79 -10.73 -6.04 -0.94
CA ARG A 79 -12.18 -6.04 -0.69
C ARG A 79 -12.98 -6.27 -1.97
N TYR A 80 -12.56 -5.72 -3.10
CA TYR A 80 -13.21 -5.97 -4.39
C TYR A 80 -13.09 -7.45 -4.80
N LEU A 81 -11.90 -8.04 -4.68
CA LEU A 81 -11.71 -9.48 -4.92
C LEU A 81 -12.57 -10.35 -3.99
N PHE A 82 -12.75 -9.93 -2.73
CA PHE A 82 -13.64 -10.63 -1.79
C PHE A 82 -15.13 -10.49 -2.13
N VAL A 83 -15.54 -9.37 -2.72
CA VAL A 83 -16.94 -9.09 -3.08
C VAL A 83 -17.31 -9.69 -4.45
N GLU A 84 -16.36 -9.78 -5.38
CA GLU A 84 -16.61 -10.24 -6.76
C GLU A 84 -16.48 -11.76 -6.96
N GLY A 85 -15.98 -12.54 -5.99
CA GLY A 85 -15.84 -13.98 -6.19
C GLY A 85 -15.41 -14.78 -4.98
N PHE A 86 -16.39 -15.24 -4.20
CA PHE A 86 -16.36 -16.55 -3.54
C PHE A 86 -17.77 -17.14 -3.62
N GLU A 87 -18.11 -17.79 -4.74
CA GLU A 87 -18.97 -18.97 -4.62
C GLU A 87 -18.16 -20.01 -3.84
N GLU A 88 -18.77 -20.62 -2.82
CA GLU A 88 -18.12 -21.58 -1.92
C GLU A 88 -17.49 -22.75 -2.70
N GLU A 89 -16.23 -22.62 -3.10
CA GLU A 89 -15.34 -23.78 -3.17
C GLU A 89 -14.20 -23.56 -2.18
N GLU A 90 -14.01 -24.58 -1.35
CA GLU A 90 -13.16 -24.61 -0.16
C GLU A 90 -11.69 -24.33 -0.51
N VAL A 91 -11.27 -23.05 -0.49
CA VAL A 91 -9.87 -22.68 -0.68
C VAL A 91 -9.12 -22.85 0.64
N SER A 92 -8.46 -23.99 0.81
CA SER A 92 -7.49 -24.18 1.90
C SER A 92 -6.38 -23.11 1.80
N PRO A 93 -5.93 -22.48 2.90
CA PRO A 93 -4.89 -21.46 2.82
C PRO A 93 -3.61 -22.08 2.26
N ILE A 94 -3.22 -21.64 1.06
CA ILE A 94 -1.99 -22.07 0.42
C ILE A 94 -0.83 -21.56 1.28
N ARG A 95 -0.20 -22.51 1.98
CA ARG A 95 0.95 -22.33 2.86
C ARG A 95 2.16 -21.86 2.06
N LEU A 96 2.53 -20.59 2.16
CA LEU A 96 3.85 -20.12 1.71
C LEU A 96 4.89 -20.47 2.79
N SER A 97 5.90 -21.23 2.37
CA SER A 97 7.11 -21.71 3.08
C SER A 97 7.02 -23.02 3.87
N GLY A 98 7.70 -24.04 3.32
CA GLY A 98 8.58 -24.96 4.05
C GLY A 98 7.95 -25.98 5.00
N GLU A 99 7.71 -27.18 4.47
CA GLU A 99 7.88 -28.48 5.16
C GLU A 99 7.14 -28.73 6.49
N TRP A 100 6.12 -29.60 6.46
CA TRP A 100 5.96 -30.64 7.48
C TRP A 100 5.54 -31.95 6.80
N LYS A 101 6.46 -32.93 6.83
CA LYS A 101 6.24 -34.31 6.44
C LYS A 101 5.91 -35.15 7.68
N MET A 102 5.32 -36.32 7.42
CA MET A 102 5.09 -37.46 8.32
C MET A 102 3.71 -37.43 8.99
N GLY A 103 2.74 -38.29 8.66
CA GLY A 103 2.80 -39.64 8.12
C GLY A 103 2.74 -40.65 9.26
N SER A 104 1.54 -41.15 9.58
CA SER A 104 1.32 -42.50 10.11
C SER A 104 -0.18 -42.79 10.18
N SER A 105 -0.62 -43.64 9.26
CA SER A 105 -1.42 -44.84 9.50
C SER A 105 -2.26 -44.90 10.79
N SER A 106 -3.58 -45.02 10.64
CA SER A 106 -4.22 -46.30 10.98
C SER A 106 -5.61 -46.40 10.36
N SER A 107 -5.76 -47.45 9.57
CA SER A 107 -7.00 -48.09 9.19
C SER A 107 -7.80 -48.59 10.40
N ARG A 108 -9.14 -48.62 10.25
CA ARG A 108 -10.08 -49.73 10.57
C ARG A 108 -11.51 -49.16 10.49
N LEU A 109 -12.28 -49.52 9.45
CA LEU A 109 -13.16 -50.70 9.37
C LEU A 109 -14.39 -50.62 10.30
N GLY A 110 -15.57 -50.56 9.67
CA GLY A 110 -16.64 -51.52 9.97
C GLY A 110 -17.82 -51.05 10.83
N ARG A 111 -18.96 -50.87 10.16
CA ARG A 111 -20.31 -51.38 10.51
C ARG A 111 -20.53 -51.85 11.96
N SER A 112 -21.59 -51.36 12.62
CA SER A 112 -22.96 -51.91 12.57
C SER A 112 -23.90 -51.03 13.39
#